data_AF-A0AA35M141-F1
#
_entry.id   AF-A0AA35M141-F1
#
_cell.length_a   1.000
_cell.length_b   1.000
_cell.length_c   1.000
_cell.angle_alpha   90.00
_cell.angle_beta   90.00
_cell.angle_gamma   90.00
#
_symmetry.space_group_name_H-M   'P 1'
#
loop_
_entity.id
_entity.type
_entity.pdbx_description
1 polymer ?
#
loop_
_entity_poly.entity_id
_entity_poly.type
_entity_poly.pdbx_seq_one_letter_code
_entity_poly.pdbx_strand_id
1 'polypeptide(L)'
;MFIRILLLTGALIAAFVAFYLSSSPEERPPYIQGRNRTALFISNIEHGLSNVHIATASSILENYPDIEVHYASFSSLDDKLARVSKFTQAKTPAAKEITYHEIDGKAYWQCSPSLPVETAPLAASRQNAHPARVVRNLAMVPPGESAFTAEFLIRSMDIISL
;
A
#
# COMPACT_ATOMS: atom_id res chain seq x y z
N MET A 1 -53.52 30.45 7.75
CA MET A 1 -53.68 28.98 7.68
C MET A 1 -53.24 28.39 6.33
N PHE A 2 -53.63 29.01 5.20
CA PHE A 2 -53.32 28.56 3.83
C PHE A 2 -51.84 28.39 3.49
N ILE A 3 -50.95 29.28 3.93
CA ILE A 3 -49.50 29.17 3.66
C ILE A 3 -48.90 27.88 4.25
N ARG A 4 -49.34 27.47 5.44
CA ARG A 4 -48.85 26.24 6.09
C ARG A 4 -49.31 25.00 5.33
N ILE A 5 -50.53 25.02 4.80
CA ILE A 5 -51.08 23.92 3.99
C ILE A 5 -50.29 23.80 2.68
N LEU A 6 -50.01 24.92 2.01
CA LEU A 6 -49.24 24.94 0.76
C LEU A 6 -47.82 24.39 0.94
N LEU A 7 -47.13 24.78 2.02
CA LEU A 7 -45.79 24.29 2.34
C LEU A 7 -45.78 22.79 2.65
N LEU A 8 -46.77 22.30 3.41
CA LEU A 8 -46.89 20.88 3.73
C LEU A 8 -47.15 20.05 2.47
N THR A 9 -48.05 20.50 1.59
CA THR A 9 -48.32 19.79 0.32
C THR A 9 -47.12 19.82 -0.61
N GLY A 10 -46.39 20.93 -0.70
CA GLY A 10 -45.18 21.02 -1.52
C GLY A 10 -44.07 20.08 -1.03
N ALA A 11 -43.87 20.00 0.29
CA ALA A 11 -42.92 19.07 0.89
C ALA A 11 -43.30 17.61 0.65
N LEU A 12 -44.59 17.28 0.72
CA LEU A 12 -45.10 15.93 0.48
C LEU A 12 -44.89 15.50 -0.98
N ILE A 13 -45.15 16.41 -1.93
CA ILE A 13 -44.90 16.16 -3.35
C ILE A 13 -43.40 16.02 -3.62
N ALA A 14 -42.57 16.91 -3.08
CA ALA A 14 -41.11 16.84 -3.27
C ALA A 14 -40.52 15.52 -2.72
N ALA A 15 -40.98 15.07 -1.54
CA ALA A 15 -40.56 13.80 -0.97
C ALA A 15 -41.00 12.61 -1.83
N PHE A 16 -42.22 12.66 -2.38
CA PHE A 16 -42.74 11.61 -3.26
C PHE A 16 -41.94 11.52 -4.58
N VAL A 17 -41.62 12.67 -5.18
CA VAL A 17 -40.79 12.74 -6.39
C VAL A 17 -39.37 12.25 -6.10
N ALA A 18 -38.76 12.65 -4.98
CA ALA A 18 -37.44 12.18 -4.58
C ALA A 18 -37.41 10.66 -4.38
N PHE A 19 -38.45 10.09 -3.76
CA PHE A 19 -38.57 8.64 -3.57
C PHE A 19 -38.64 7.88 -4.90
N TYR A 20 -39.42 8.37 -5.86
CA TYR A 20 -39.52 7.76 -7.19
C TYR A 20 -38.24 7.93 -8.02
N LEU A 21 -37.54 9.07 -7.93
CA LEU A 21 -36.28 9.29 -8.63
C LEU A 21 -35.09 8.53 -8.00
N SER A 22 -35.09 8.31 -6.69
CA SER A 22 -34.02 7.58 -6.00
C SER A 22 -34.05 6.06 -6.24
N SER A 23 -35.10 5.55 -6.87
CA SER A 23 -35.24 4.12 -7.17
C SER A 23 -34.55 3.77 -8.50
N SER A 24 -33.24 3.98 -8.58
CA SER A 24 -32.42 3.30 -9.59
C SER A 24 -31.93 2.00 -8.96
N PRO A 25 -32.43 0.82 -9.38
CA PRO A 25 -31.82 -0.44 -8.96
C PRO A 25 -30.37 -0.40 -9.41
N GLU A 26 -29.46 -0.28 -8.45
CA GLU A 26 -28.04 -0.41 -8.74
C GLU A 26 -27.83 -1.86 -9.17
N GLU A 27 -27.79 -2.07 -10.48
CA GLU A 27 -27.52 -3.35 -11.10
C GLU A 27 -26.07 -3.70 -10.79
N ARG A 28 -25.85 -4.24 -9.59
CA ARG A 28 -24.55 -4.68 -9.15
C ARG A 28 -24.15 -5.83 -10.08
N PRO A 29 -23.01 -5.74 -10.76
CA PRO A 29 -22.55 -6.85 -11.59
C PRO A 29 -22.50 -8.11 -10.72
N PRO A 30 -22.81 -9.28 -11.29
CA PRO A 30 -22.80 -10.53 -10.54
C PRO A 30 -21.46 -10.68 -9.83
N TYR A 31 -21.50 -11.03 -8.54
CA TYR A 31 -20.30 -11.21 -7.74
C TYR A 31 -19.45 -12.33 -8.36
N ILE A 32 -18.36 -11.95 -9.02
CA ILE A 32 -17.40 -12.89 -9.59
C ILE A 32 -16.63 -13.47 -8.42
N GLN A 33 -16.94 -14.71 -8.05
CA GLN A 33 -16.14 -15.44 -7.08
C GLN A 33 -14.73 -15.64 -7.65
N GLY A 34 -13.73 -15.18 -6.90
CA GLY A 34 -12.33 -15.40 -7.23
C GLY A 34 -11.97 -16.89 -7.24
N ARG A 35 -10.84 -17.22 -7.87
CA ARG A 35 -10.30 -18.57 -7.87
C ARG A 35 -9.98 -19.02 -6.45
N ASN A 36 -10.34 -20.26 -6.10
CA ASN A 36 -10.05 -20.81 -4.77
C ASN A 36 -8.52 -20.98 -4.58
N ARG A 37 -8.03 -20.75 -3.35
CA ARG A 37 -6.61 -20.76 -2.97
C ARG A 37 -5.76 -19.76 -3.75
N THR A 38 -6.35 -18.62 -4.11
CA THR A 38 -5.64 -17.56 -4.83
C THR A 38 -5.83 -16.24 -4.08
N ALA A 39 -4.71 -15.54 -3.83
CA ALA A 39 -4.70 -14.21 -3.26
C ALA A 39 -4.23 -13.22 -4.34
N LEU A 40 -5.00 -12.15 -4.57
CA LEU A 40 -4.63 -11.06 -5.47
C LEU A 40 -4.35 -9.80 -4.65
N PHE A 41 -3.14 -9.28 -4.77
CA PHE A 41 -2.75 -7.99 -4.24
C PHE A 41 -2.75 -6.96 -5.36
N ILE A 42 -3.37 -5.81 -5.13
CA ILE A 42 -3.34 -4.68 -6.04
C ILE A 42 -2.79 -3.51 -5.23
N SER A 43 -1.64 -2.97 -5.64
CA SER A 43 -1.03 -1.84 -4.93
C SER A 43 -0.49 -0.81 -5.88
N ASN A 44 -0.59 0.46 -5.50
CA ASN A 44 0.21 1.51 -6.09
C ASN A 44 1.67 1.42 -5.59
N ILE A 45 2.59 2.13 -6.25
CA ILE A 45 4.04 2.04 -6.03
C ILE A 45 4.47 2.76 -4.72
N GLU A 46 3.58 3.49 -4.03
CA GLU A 46 3.94 4.21 -2.81
C GLU A 46 4.53 3.27 -1.75
N HIS A 47 5.69 3.65 -1.18
CA HIS A 47 6.47 2.79 -0.28
C HIS A 47 5.74 2.33 0.97
N GLY A 48 4.80 3.11 1.50
CA GLY A 48 4.05 2.74 2.69
C GLY A 48 3.15 1.53 2.43
N LEU A 49 2.22 1.67 1.47
CA LEU A 49 1.21 0.66 1.21
C LEU A 49 1.79 -0.59 0.54
N SER A 50 2.70 -0.40 -0.43
CA SER A 50 3.32 -1.51 -1.16
C SER A 50 4.15 -2.42 -0.25
N ASN A 51 4.90 -1.88 0.70
CA ASN A 51 5.70 -2.71 1.62
C ASN A 51 4.83 -3.60 2.52
N VAL A 52 3.69 -3.09 2.99
CA VAL A 52 2.75 -3.90 3.78
C VAL A 52 2.20 -5.05 2.94
N HIS A 53 1.78 -4.78 1.70
CA HIS A 53 1.25 -5.80 0.80
C HIS A 53 2.29 -6.86 0.47
N ILE A 54 3.55 -6.45 0.24
CA ILE A 54 4.66 -7.37 0.01
C ILE A 54 4.95 -8.24 1.24
N ALA A 55 4.96 -7.65 2.44
CA ALA A 55 5.18 -8.40 3.68
C ALA A 55 4.06 -9.42 3.92
N THR A 56 2.80 -9.03 3.68
CA THR A 56 1.65 -9.92 3.75
C THR A 56 1.77 -11.04 2.72
N ALA A 57 2.14 -10.74 1.48
CA ALA A 57 2.35 -11.74 0.43
C ALA A 57 3.44 -12.76 0.83
N SER A 58 4.57 -12.29 1.37
CA SER A 58 5.64 -13.18 1.90
C SER A 58 5.12 -14.08 3.02
N SER A 59 4.39 -13.51 3.98
CA SER A 59 3.84 -14.28 5.10
C SER A 59 2.84 -15.35 4.66
N ILE A 60 2.00 -15.06 3.65
CA ILE A 60 1.09 -16.05 3.08
C ILE A 60 1.88 -17.20 2.44
N LEU A 61 2.89 -16.89 1.62
CA LEU A 61 3.70 -17.91 0.97
C LEU A 61 4.50 -18.77 1.96
N GLU A 62 4.94 -18.18 3.07
CA GLU A 62 5.67 -18.90 4.12
C GLU A 62 4.79 -19.88 4.89
N ASN A 63 3.56 -19.48 5.23
CA ASN A 63 2.66 -20.25 6.09
C ASN A 63 1.68 -21.15 5.31
N TYR A 64 1.35 -20.78 4.07
CA TYR A 64 0.35 -21.44 3.22
C TYR A 64 0.91 -21.64 1.81
N PRO A 65 1.86 -22.57 1.62
CA PRO A 65 2.56 -22.77 0.35
C PRO A 65 1.66 -23.27 -0.79
N ASP A 66 0.45 -23.74 -0.48
CA ASP A 66 -0.55 -24.17 -1.46
C ASP A 66 -1.28 -22.99 -2.14
N ILE A 67 -1.27 -21.81 -1.53
CA ILE A 67 -1.93 -20.59 -2.03
C ILE A 67 -1.10 -19.95 -3.14
N GLU A 68 -1.76 -19.58 -4.23
CA GLU A 68 -1.19 -18.81 -5.33
C GLU A 68 -1.31 -17.32 -5.05
N VAL A 69 -0.18 -16.61 -5.05
CA VAL A 69 -0.15 -15.18 -4.83
C VAL A 69 0.09 -14.47 -6.16
N HIS A 70 -0.88 -13.68 -6.57
CA HIS A 70 -0.77 -12.75 -7.69
C HIS A 70 -0.61 -11.33 -7.17
N TYR A 71 0.26 -10.57 -7.82
CA TYR A 71 0.56 -9.20 -7.43
C TYR A 71 0.46 -8.29 -8.65
N ALA A 72 -0.50 -7.37 -8.64
CA ALA A 72 -0.70 -6.37 -9.68
C ALA A 72 -0.19 -5.00 -9.24
N SER A 73 0.80 -4.45 -9.95
CA SER A 73 1.40 -3.14 -9.68
C SER A 73 2.11 -2.61 -10.93
N PHE A 74 2.81 -1.50 -10.82
CA PHE A 74 3.60 -0.93 -11.92
C PHE A 74 5.05 -1.46 -11.90
N SER A 75 5.72 -1.48 -13.06
CA SER A 75 7.03 -2.13 -13.32
C SER A 75 8.11 -1.93 -12.26
N SER A 76 8.15 -0.77 -11.61
CA SER A 76 9.11 -0.48 -10.53
C SER A 76 9.09 -1.44 -9.33
N LEU A 77 8.04 -2.26 -9.18
CA LEU A 77 7.89 -3.20 -8.07
C LEU A 77 8.30 -4.64 -8.42
N ASP A 78 8.46 -4.96 -9.71
CA ASP A 78 8.74 -6.32 -10.18
C ASP A 78 10.05 -6.89 -9.56
N ASP A 79 11.13 -6.12 -9.64
CA ASP A 79 12.43 -6.47 -9.05
C ASP A 79 12.35 -6.78 -7.55
N LYS A 80 11.48 -6.09 -6.82
CA LYS A 80 11.30 -6.29 -5.37
C LYS A 80 10.54 -7.58 -5.11
N LEU A 81 9.48 -7.84 -5.87
CA LEU A 81 8.69 -9.06 -5.76
C LEU A 81 9.52 -10.30 -6.11
N ALA A 82 10.36 -10.22 -7.15
CA ALA A 82 11.28 -11.31 -7.52
C ALA A 82 12.28 -11.64 -6.39
N ARG A 83 12.80 -10.61 -5.69
CA ARG A 83 13.69 -10.82 -4.53
C ARG A 83 12.96 -11.47 -3.35
N VAL A 84 11.74 -11.03 -3.07
CA VAL A 84 10.92 -11.56 -1.97
C VAL A 84 10.55 -13.02 -2.26
N SER A 85 10.09 -13.32 -3.47
CA SER A 85 9.80 -14.68 -3.92
C SER A 85 10.99 -15.64 -3.69
N LYS A 86 12.19 -15.24 -4.13
CA LYS A 86 13.42 -16.02 -3.91
C LYS A 86 13.76 -16.19 -2.43
N PHE A 87 13.58 -15.14 -1.62
CA PHE A 87 13.83 -15.21 -0.19
C PHE A 87 12.85 -16.18 0.51
N THR A 88 11.57 -16.11 0.16
CA THR A 88 10.55 -17.00 0.70
C THR A 88 10.80 -18.45 0.30
N GLN A 89 11.18 -18.71 -0.96
CA GLN A 89 11.56 -20.06 -1.41
C GLN A 89 12.80 -20.60 -0.71
N ALA A 90 13.76 -19.73 -0.37
CA ALA A 90 14.94 -20.13 0.40
C ALA A 90 14.57 -20.56 1.84
N LYS A 91 13.55 -19.93 2.43
CA LYS A 91 13.04 -20.27 3.77
C LYS A 91 12.10 -21.48 3.75
N THR A 92 11.19 -21.51 2.78
CA THR A 92 10.18 -22.56 2.59
C THR A 92 10.27 -23.05 1.14
N PRO A 93 10.98 -24.16 0.86
CA PRO A 93 11.16 -24.67 -0.50
C PRO A 93 9.87 -25.06 -1.22
N ALA A 94 8.78 -25.29 -0.47
CA ALA A 94 7.46 -25.59 -1.00
C ALA A 94 6.68 -24.35 -1.45
N ALA A 95 7.14 -23.13 -1.12
CA ALA A 95 6.45 -21.90 -1.45
C ALA A 95 6.48 -21.63 -2.96
N LYS A 96 5.32 -21.25 -3.52
CA LYS A 96 5.20 -20.85 -4.92
C LYS A 96 5.82 -19.46 -5.17
N GLU A 97 6.21 -19.21 -6.42
CA GLU A 97 6.64 -17.88 -6.85
C GLU A 97 5.45 -16.91 -6.94
N ILE A 98 5.68 -15.64 -6.59
CA ILE A 98 4.69 -14.57 -6.78
C ILE A 98 4.51 -14.31 -8.28
N THR A 99 3.27 -14.43 -8.77
CA THR A 99 2.96 -14.08 -10.17
C THR A 99 2.71 -12.59 -10.30
N TYR A 100 3.62 -11.88 -10.95
CA TYR A 100 3.51 -10.44 -11.17
C TYR A 100 2.65 -10.11 -12.40
N HIS A 101 1.78 -9.09 -12.25
CA HIS A 101 0.97 -8.51 -13.31
C HIS A 101 1.28 -7.01 -13.38
N GLU A 102 1.79 -6.55 -14.51
CA GLU A 102 2.01 -5.12 -14.71
C GLU A 102 0.69 -4.39 -14.98
N ILE A 103 0.50 -3.27 -14.30
CA ILE A 103 -0.59 -2.33 -14.53
C ILE A 103 -0.04 -1.21 -15.42
N ASP A 104 -0.60 -1.10 -16.62
CA ASP A 104 -0.30 -0.01 -17.53
C ASP A 104 -0.81 1.32 -16.98
N GLY A 105 0.07 2.30 -16.89
CA GLY A 105 -0.32 3.66 -16.54
C GLY A 105 0.76 4.44 -15.79
N LYS A 106 0.36 5.64 -15.38
CA LYS A 106 1.16 6.50 -14.52
C LYS A 106 0.81 6.26 -13.07
N ALA A 107 1.84 6.19 -12.22
CA ALA A 107 1.64 6.16 -10.78
C ALA A 107 0.94 7.44 -10.33
N TYR A 108 0.19 7.38 -9.23
CA TYR A 108 -0.63 8.50 -8.77
C TYR A 108 0.13 9.84 -8.70
N TRP A 109 1.38 9.85 -8.18
CA TRP A 109 2.19 11.06 -8.09
C TRP A 109 2.64 11.62 -9.45
N GLN A 110 2.72 10.79 -10.49
CA GLN A 110 3.05 11.22 -11.86
C GLN A 110 1.85 11.89 -12.55
N CYS A 111 0.64 11.72 -12.02
CA CYS A 111 -0.59 12.35 -12.49
C CYS A 111 -0.94 13.64 -11.74
N SER A 112 -0.27 13.96 -10.63
CA SER A 112 -0.47 15.25 -9.98
C SER A 112 0.02 16.36 -10.92
N PRO A 113 -0.79 17.37 -11.26
CA PRO A 113 -0.28 18.55 -11.90
C PRO A 113 0.82 19.10 -11.00
N SER A 114 2.02 19.27 -11.55
CA SER A 114 3.13 19.89 -10.84
C SER A 114 2.68 21.30 -10.45
N LEU A 115 2.18 21.47 -9.23
CA LEU A 115 2.19 22.79 -8.62
C LEU A 115 3.65 23.23 -8.62
N PRO A 116 3.96 24.47 -9.04
CA PRO A 116 5.33 24.95 -9.05
C PRO A 116 5.88 24.83 -7.63
N VAL A 117 6.72 23.81 -7.43
CA VAL A 117 7.50 23.65 -6.21
C VAL A 117 8.52 24.76 -6.29
N GLU A 118 8.27 25.84 -5.56
CA GLU A 118 9.30 26.82 -5.25
C GLU A 118 10.44 26.06 -4.58
N THR A 119 11.48 25.82 -5.36
CA THR A 119 12.68 25.09 -4.97
C THR A 119 13.47 25.93 -3.97
N ALA A 120 13.08 25.90 -2.70
CA ALA A 120 13.97 26.30 -1.62
C ALA A 120 15.10 25.24 -1.52
N PRO A 121 16.37 25.63 -1.65
CA PRO A 121 17.46 24.68 -1.80
C PRO A 121 17.87 24.08 -0.45
N LEU A 122 17.27 22.95 -0.07
CA LEU A 122 17.81 22.09 1.01
C LEU A 122 18.92 21.13 0.51
N ALA A 123 19.22 21.12 -0.78
CA ALA A 123 20.25 20.27 -1.37
C ALA A 123 21.69 20.82 -1.25
N ALA A 124 21.88 22.07 -0.82
CA ALA A 124 23.20 22.72 -0.84
C ALA A 124 24.05 22.52 0.44
N SER A 125 23.65 21.68 1.40
CA SER A 125 24.40 21.47 2.65
C SER A 125 25.12 20.11 2.76
N ARG A 126 24.96 19.19 1.81
CA ARG A 126 25.51 17.82 1.92
C ARG A 126 26.80 17.51 1.15
N GLN A 127 27.32 18.43 0.33
CA GLN A 127 28.46 18.14 -0.54
C GLN A 127 29.85 18.57 0.00
N ASN A 128 29.94 19.27 1.13
CA ASN A 128 31.22 19.80 1.65
C ASN A 128 31.72 19.13 2.94
N ALA A 129 31.45 17.83 3.15
CA ALA A 129 32.05 17.08 4.25
C ALA A 129 33.17 16.15 3.75
N HIS A 130 34.39 16.66 3.80
CA HIS A 130 35.65 15.92 3.59
C HIS A 130 35.70 14.65 4.49
N PRO A 131 36.12 13.48 3.99
CA PRO A 131 35.97 12.18 4.69
C PRO A 131 36.85 11.94 5.93
N ALA A 132 37.43 12.97 6.56
CA ALA A 132 38.38 12.82 7.67
C ALA A 132 37.94 13.44 9.00
N ARG A 133 36.75 14.07 9.09
CA ARG A 133 36.38 14.90 10.26
C ARG A 133 35.05 14.58 10.95
N VAL A 134 34.37 13.48 10.59
CA VAL A 134 33.14 13.04 11.27
C VAL A 134 33.40 11.97 12.36
N VAL A 135 34.65 11.48 12.48
CA VAL A 135 35.02 10.45 13.46
C VAL A 135 35.19 10.99 14.90
N ARG A 136 35.11 12.31 15.15
CA ARG A 136 35.45 12.88 16.47
C ARG A 136 34.29 13.38 17.35
N ASN A 137 33.05 13.39 16.88
CA ASN A 137 31.92 13.89 17.69
C ASN A 137 30.81 12.85 17.96
N LEU A 138 31.13 11.55 17.85
CA LEU A 138 30.27 10.45 18.29
C LEU A 138 30.91 9.66 19.45
N ALA A 139 31.74 10.34 20.26
CA ALA A 139 32.34 9.79 21.46
C ALA A 139 31.91 10.63 22.69
N MET A 140 30.61 10.67 22.97
CA MET A 140 30.05 10.83 24.32
C MET A 140 28.51 10.78 24.27
N VAL A 141 27.97 9.57 24.05
CA VAL A 141 26.61 9.20 24.46
C VAL A 141 26.75 7.76 25.00
N PRO A 142 26.21 7.46 26.20
CA PRO A 142 26.44 6.20 26.91
C PRO A 142 25.94 4.99 26.12
N PRO A 143 26.44 3.77 26.42
CA PRO A 143 26.20 2.59 25.62
C PRO A 143 24.74 2.13 25.78
N GLY A 144 23.92 2.46 24.80
CA GLY A 144 22.52 2.06 24.76
C GLY A 144 21.76 2.95 23.81
N GLU A 145 21.78 2.60 22.52
CA GLU A 145 20.86 3.01 21.44
C GLU A 145 21.61 3.06 20.10
N SER A 146 22.05 1.90 19.63
CA SER A 146 22.46 1.69 18.23
C SER A 146 22.01 0.32 17.71
N ALA A 147 20.81 -0.11 18.14
CA ALA A 147 20.16 -1.33 17.64
C ALA A 147 18.89 -1.03 16.81
N PHE A 148 18.50 0.23 16.63
CA PHE A 148 17.11 0.54 16.24
C PHE A 148 16.78 0.49 14.73
N THR A 149 17.75 0.23 13.84
CA THR A 149 17.48 0.15 12.39
C THR A 149 17.81 -1.19 11.75
N ALA A 150 18.45 -2.11 12.48
CA ALA A 150 18.65 -3.50 12.05
C ALA A 150 17.77 -4.49 12.83
N GLU A 151 17.28 -4.14 14.03
CA GLU A 151 16.38 -5.02 14.80
C GLU A 151 14.96 -5.08 14.23
N PHE A 152 14.47 -4.07 13.51
CA PHE A 152 13.07 -4.11 13.04
C PHE A 152 12.83 -5.19 11.97
N LEU A 153 13.87 -5.58 11.22
CA LEU A 153 13.76 -6.64 10.22
C LEU A 153 13.95 -8.04 10.81
N ILE A 154 14.68 -8.17 11.93
CA ILE A 154 14.94 -9.47 12.59
C ILE A 154 13.86 -9.78 13.64
N ARG A 155 13.33 -8.78 14.35
CA ARG A 155 12.35 -8.97 15.41
C ARG A 155 10.90 -9.22 14.94
N SER A 156 10.63 -9.09 13.64
CA SER A 156 9.35 -9.55 13.07
C SER A 156 9.30 -11.07 12.88
N MET A 157 10.42 -11.80 13.03
CA MET A 157 10.46 -13.26 12.90
C MET A 157 10.18 -14.02 14.21
N ASP A 158 10.21 -13.37 15.38
CA ASP A 158 9.97 -14.02 16.68
C ASP A 158 8.50 -13.96 17.16
N ILE A 159 7.57 -13.41 16.36
CA ILE A 159 6.14 -13.33 16.72
C ILE A 159 5.35 -14.57 16.22
N ILE A 160 5.98 -15.54 15.56
CA ILE A 160 5.32 -16.77 15.06
C ILE A 160 5.94 -18.04 15.68
N SER A 161 6.27 -18.00 16.97
CA SER A 161 6.42 -19.20 17.80
C SER A 161 5.64 -19.04 19.08
N LEU A 162 4.33 -19.17 18.94
CA LEU A 162 3.37 -19.58 19.97
C LEU A 162 2.25 -20.35 19.28
#